data_AF-A0A255IB61-F1
#
_entry.id   AF-A0A255IB61-F1
#
_cell.length_a   1.000
_cell.length_b   1.000
_cell.length_c   1.000
_cell.angle_alpha   90.00
_cell.angle_beta   90.00
_cell.angle_gamma   90.00
#
_symmetry.space_group_name_H-M   'P 1'
#
loop_
_entity.id
_entity.type
_entity.pdbx_description
1 polymer ?
#
loop_
_entity_poly.entity_id
_entity_poly.type
_entity_poly.pdbx_seq_one_letter_code
_entity_poly.pdbx_strand_id
1 'polypeptide(L)' 'MSILENFINFVSLIHDYIDQEINDEGKVQKELYEVRLKYEMEEISENDYEEIKDHLMLRLQEIKERKQNYDEE' A
#
# COMPACT_ATOMS: atom_id res chain seq x y z
N MET A 1 17.72 12.56 16.77
CA MET A 1 16.94 11.44 16.21
C MET A 1 16.92 11.59 14.72
N SER A 2 17.28 10.53 14.00
CA SER A 2 17.33 10.53 12.54
C SER A 2 15.91 10.52 11.98
N ILE A 3 15.65 11.25 10.89
CA ILE A 3 14.37 11.21 10.17
C ILE A 3 14.03 9.77 9.76
N LEU A 4 15.07 8.99 9.44
CA LEU A 4 14.97 7.57 9.08
C LEU A 4 14.41 6.70 10.22
N GLU A 5 14.82 6.95 11.47
CA GLU A 5 14.36 6.16 12.64
C GLU A 5 12.88 6.42 12.94
N ASN A 6 12.45 7.68 12.86
CA ASN A 6 11.04 8.04 13.04
C ASN A 6 10.17 7.43 11.93
N PHE A 7 10.70 7.38 10.72
CA PHE A 7 10.01 6.83 9.58
C PHE A 7 9.85 5.31 9.67
N ILE A 8 10.93 4.57 9.97
CA ILE A 8 10.89 3.12 10.18
C ILE A 8 9.89 2.75 11.28
N ASN A 9 9.86 3.51 12.39
CA ASN A 9 8.89 3.29 13.46
C ASN A 9 7.44 3.53 13.00
N PHE A 10 7.21 4.49 12.11
CA PHE A 10 5.88 4.75 11.54
C PHE A 10 5.44 3.64 10.58
N VAL A 11 6.34 3.12 9.74
CA VAL A 11 6.07 1.96 8.87
C VAL A 11 5.63 0.76 9.71
N SER A 12 6.36 0.46 10.79
CA SER A 12 6.04 -0.66 11.67
C SER A 12 4.70 -0.49 12.38
N LEU A 13 4.35 0.73 12.82
CA LEU A 13 3.05 1.01 13.42
C LEU A 13 1.89 0.84 12.44
N ILE A 14 2.09 1.23 11.17
CA ILE A 14 1.10 0.99 10.11
C ILE A 14 0.99 -0.52 9.81
N HIS A 15 2.12 -1.23 9.75
CA HIS A 15 2.13 -2.68 9.54
C HIS A 15 1.31 -3.41 10.61
N ASP A 16 1.51 -3.06 11.88
CA ASP A 16 0.80 -3.68 13.01
C ASP A 16 -0.69 -3.35 13.04
N TYR A 17 -1.06 -2.14 12.59
CA TYR A 17 -2.45 -1.70 12.51
C TYR A 17 -3.20 -2.36 11.32
N ILE A 18 -2.54 -2.49 10.17
CA ILE A 18 -3.13 -3.14 8.98
C ILE A 18 -3.31 -4.65 9.20
N ASP A 19 -2.39 -5.31 9.90
CA ASP A 19 -2.43 -6.77 10.10
C ASP A 19 -3.60 -7.25 10.99
N GLN A 20 -4.23 -6.37 11.77
CA GLN A 20 -5.34 -6.74 12.66
C GLN A 20 -6.73 -6.78 11.98
N GLU A 21 -6.88 -6.26 10.75
CA GLU A 21 -8.17 -6.18 10.02
C GLU A 21 -8.06 -6.45 8.49
N ILE A 22 -7.21 -7.39 8.04
CA ILE A 22 -6.92 -7.53 6.60
C ILE A 22 -8.13 -8.03 5.78
N ASN A 23 -8.84 -7.08 5.17
CA ASN A 23 -9.57 -7.24 3.92
C ASN A 23 -8.62 -7.05 2.72
N ASP A 24 -8.99 -7.53 1.52
CA ASP A 24 -8.19 -7.40 0.29
C ASP A 24 -7.68 -5.98 0.01
N GLU A 25 -8.45 -4.96 0.40
CA GLU A 25 -8.13 -3.55 0.24
C GLU A 25 -6.93 -3.10 1.10
N GLY A 26 -6.87 -3.54 2.36
CA GLY A 26 -5.79 -3.19 3.29
C GLY A 26 -4.45 -3.74 2.84
N LYS A 27 -4.44 -4.93 2.23
CA LYS A 27 -3.24 -5.54 1.65
C LYS A 27 -2.69 -4.71 0.48
N VAL A 28 -3.56 -4.26 -0.42
CA VAL A 28 -3.14 -3.43 -1.58
C VAL A 28 -2.64 -2.05 -1.13
N GLN A 29 -3.23 -1.47 -0.10
CA GLN A 29 -2.74 -0.21 0.49
C GLN A 29 -1.35 -0.35 1.11
N LYS A 30 -1.08 -1.47 1.79
CA LYS A 30 0.25 -1.79 2.32
C LYS A 30 1.29 -1.94 1.21
N GLU A 31 0.96 -2.67 0.15
CA GLU A 31 1.81 -2.83 -1.03
C GLU A 31 2.13 -1.47 -1.69
N LEU A 32 1.13 -0.57 -1.82
CA LEU A 32 1.34 0.79 -2.34
C LEU A 32 2.31 1.61 -1.48
N TYR A 33 2.20 1.48 -0.16
CA TYR A 33 3.09 2.19 0.75
C TYR A 33 4.53 1.69 0.63
N GLU A 34 4.74 0.38 0.68
CA GLU A 34 6.07 -0.24 0.52
C GLU A 34 6.75 0.16 -0.79
N VAL A 35 6.00 0.24 -1.88
CA VAL A 35 6.51 0.65 -3.20
C VAL A 35 6.94 2.11 -3.20
N ARG A 36 6.18 3.00 -2.54
CA ARG A 36 6.58 4.40 -2.33
C ARG A 36 7.86 4.50 -1.51
N LEU A 37 8.03 3.70 -0.46
CA LEU A 37 9.25 3.71 0.36
C LEU A 37 10.49 3.36 -0.47
N LYS A 38 10.39 2.29 -1.25
CA LYS A 38 11.49 1.85 -2.12
C LYS A 38 11.87 2.93 -3.12
N TYR A 39 10.89 3.67 -3.65
CA TYR A 39 11.16 4.81 -4.52
C TYR A 39 11.84 5.97 -3.77
N GLU A 40 11.33 6.35 -2.60
CA GLU A 40 11.92 7.41 -1.76
C GLU A 40 13.36 7.08 -1.31
N MET A 41 13.67 5.79 -1.18
CA MET A 41 15.02 5.29 -0.86
C MET A 41 15.89 5.05 -2.09
N GLU A 42 15.44 5.43 -3.29
CA GLU A 42 16.15 5.24 -4.57
C GLU A 42 16.46 3.75 -4.88
N GLU A 43 15.72 2.82 -4.29
CA GLU A 43 15.87 1.37 -4.52
C GLU A 43 15.19 0.90 -5.81
N ILE A 44 14.20 1.66 -6.31
CA ILE A 44 13.52 1.43 -7.58
C ILE A 44 13.48 2.71 -8.40
N SER A 45 13.40 2.57 -9.73
CA SER A 45 13.29 3.73 -10.61
C SER A 45 11.89 4.36 -10.56
N GLU A 46 11.77 5.60 -11.00
CA GLU A 46 10.47 6.28 -11.15
C GLU A 46 9.53 5.49 -12.10
N ASN A 47 10.06 4.94 -13.20
CA ASN A 47 9.28 4.13 -14.12
C ASN A 47 8.73 2.86 -13.45
N ASP A 48 9.57 2.14 -12.69
CA ASP A 48 9.15 0.93 -11.98
C ASP A 48 8.12 1.27 -10.90
N TYR A 49 8.32 2.38 -10.18
CA TYR A 49 7.37 2.88 -9.19
C TYR A 49 6.00 3.17 -9.81
N GLU A 50 5.97 3.90 -10.93
CA GLU A 50 4.73 4.25 -11.63
C GLU A 50 4.01 3.01 -12.17
N GLU A 51 4.72 2.06 -12.79
CA GLU A 51 4.13 0.82 -13.31
C GLU A 51 3.50 -0.02 -12.18
N ILE A 52 4.23 -0.20 -11.08
CA ILE A 52 3.74 -0.99 -9.94
C ILE A 52 2.56 -0.27 -9.26
N LYS A 53 2.65 1.05 -9.09
CA LYS A 53 1.57 1.87 -8.50
C LYS A 53 0.28 1.75 -9.31
N ASP A 54 0.35 1.89 -10.62
CA ASP A 54 -0.82 1.80 -11.50
C ASP A 54 -1.48 0.42 -11.39
N HIS A 55 -0.67 -0.64 -11.39
CA HIS A 55 -1.18 -2.01 -11.26
C HIS A 55 -1.85 -2.27 -9.90
N LEU A 56 -1.31 -1.70 -8.82
CA LEU A 56 -1.91 -1.78 -7.49
C LEU A 56 -3.18 -0.94 -7.37
N MET A 57 -3.22 0.24 -7.99
CA MET A 57 -4.43 1.06 -8.03
C MET A 57 -5.59 0.38 -8.77
N LEU A 58 -5.31 -0.31 -9.88
CA LEU A 58 -6.31 -1.11 -10.60
C LEU A 58 -6.86 -2.23 -9.71
N ARG A 59 -6.00 -2.97 -9.00
CA ARG A 59 -6.43 -4.00 -8.04
C ARG A 59 -7.31 -3.41 -6.94
N LEU A 60 -6.97 -2.23 -6.42
CA LEU A 60 -7.77 -1.55 -5.41
C LEU A 60 -9.17 -1.20 -5.93
N GLN A 61 -9.27 -0.74 -7.18
CA GLN A 61 -10.53 -0.44 -7.83
C GLN A 61 -11.39 -1.71 -7.98
N GLU A 62 -10.82 -2.81 -8.47
CA GLU A 62 -11.55 -4.08 -8.60
C GLU A 62 -12.10 -4.58 -7.26
N ILE A 63 -11.32 -4.43 -6.17
CA ILE A 63 -11.76 -4.82 -4.82
C ILE A 63 -12.96 -3.96 -4.39
N LYS A 64 -12.91 -2.65 -4.66
CA LYS A 64 -14.02 -1.73 -4.33
C LYS A 64 -15.28 -2.06 -5.12
N GLU A 65 -15.15 -2.32 -6.42
CA GLU A 65 -16.28 -2.71 -7.27
C GLU A 65 -16.91 -4.02 -6.81
N ARG A 66 -16.11 -5.01 -6.41
CA ARG A 66 -16.61 -6.27 -5.84
C ARG A 66 -17.36 -6.05 -4.53
N LYS A 67 -16.80 -5.26 -3.60
CA LYS A 67 -17.47 -4.94 -2.33
C LYS A 67 -18.82 -4.25 -2.58
N GLN A 68 -18.85 -3.27 -3.48
CA GLN A 68 -20.08 -2.55 -3.80
C GLN A 68 -21.15 -3.46 -4.39
N ASN A 69 -20.79 -4.37 -5.31
CA ASN A 69 -21.74 -5.34 -5.86
C ASN A 69 -22.24 -6.36 -4.83
N TYR A 70 -21.45 -6.68 -3.80
CA TYR A 70 -21.85 -7.57 -2.71
C TYR A 70 -22.82 -6.91 -1.71
N ASP A 71 -22.76 -5.59 -1.54
CA ASP A 71 -23.64 -4.84 -0.63
C ASP A 71 -25.01 -4.49 -1.27
N GLU A 72 -25.15 -4.68 -2.59
CA GLU A 72 -26.38 -4.40 -3.36
C GLU A 72 -27.27 -5.66 -3.60
N GLU A 73 -26.83 -6.86 -3.18
CA GLU A 73 -27.61 -8.13 -3.19
C GLU A 73 -28.26 -8.45 -1.82
#